data_AF-A0A956Q6S1-F1
#
_entry.id   AF-A0A956Q6S1-F1
#
_cell.length_a   1.000
_cell.length_b   1.000
_cell.length_c   1.000
_cell.angle_alpha   90.00
_cell.angle_beta   90.00
_cell.angle_gamma   90.00
#
_symmetry.space_group_name_H-M   'P 1'
#
loop_
_entity.id
_entity.type
_entity.pdbx_description
1 polymer ?
#
loop_
_entity_poly.entity_id
_entity_poly.type
_entity_poly.pdbx_seq_one_letter_code
_entity_poly.pdbx_strand_id
1 'polypeptide(L)'
;MAMSFEFQALDEQDRLVAGSLEAASAEEAREALAGRYAQVLLITESAGRQEPTAASAEPPRRKVVYLFKALDADENIIEGSLFAPSVGVACQRLEKMYREVISIREKNQAQTADDAPVGRGTYDPEAISLYFRRLCFSIESGLGLRRSLRNLAEHADPTMQTLFKRLSVAVEAGKPFSLALKEQPGVFDEALIAMVRAGEAGGALAAALARVTEMLESNLSLRKKSAAVFAYPMALVAVSLTILVLFVSYGLPLIGPLVEQTTVAAPGVTRFLLSLGERFNPGTLGLLSVLLGTATLLALAVVLREVQKPAVDRRWDAILLRLPLMGELFRAEEKTRAVQSIATLLDAGVAPARILDIAARSGWSPHLTANFTAARQSYSELLSLSLALERHRALPGSVIAMVRAGEETEQLAELARTVARGAQQDLDRRLSELRGVLEPLSVLLAGGTAFVVAVAAFVPMISLLLEL
;
A
#
# COMPACT_ATOMS: atom_id res chain seq x y z
N MET A 1 34.13 28.51 -45.45
CA MET A 1 35.09 28.32 -44.33
C MET A 1 35.26 29.63 -43.55
N ALA A 2 34.13 30.28 -43.21
CA ALA A 2 34.07 31.50 -42.38
C ALA A 2 32.88 31.44 -41.41
N MET A 3 31.80 30.71 -41.74
CA MET A 3 30.70 30.41 -40.80
C MET A 3 31.02 29.33 -39.74
N SER A 4 32.16 28.64 -39.82
CA SER A 4 32.53 27.60 -38.85
C SER A 4 33.39 28.11 -37.69
N PHE A 5 33.81 29.39 -37.71
CA PHE A 5 34.57 30.00 -36.62
C PHE A 5 33.69 30.90 -35.71
N GLU A 6 32.57 31.42 -36.21
CA GLU A 6 31.61 32.21 -35.41
C GLU A 6 30.79 31.36 -34.44
N PHE A 7 30.56 30.07 -34.75
CA PHE A 7 29.79 29.17 -33.89
C PHE A 7 30.59 28.61 -32.71
N GLN A 8 31.92 28.66 -32.75
CA GLN A 8 32.80 28.16 -31.69
C GLN A 8 33.17 29.23 -30.66
N ALA A 9 33.00 30.51 -31.01
CA ALA A 9 33.20 31.63 -30.08
C ALA A 9 31.96 31.93 -29.20
N LEU A 10 30.76 31.56 -29.65
CA LEU A 10 29.52 31.72 -28.87
C LEU A 10 29.36 30.66 -27.75
N ASP A 11 29.91 29.45 -27.95
CA ASP A 11 29.79 28.34 -26.99
C ASP A 11 30.74 28.47 -25.76
N GLU A 12 31.77 29.33 -25.86
CA GLU A 12 32.72 29.58 -24.76
C GLU A 12 32.30 30.76 -23.87
N GLN A 13 31.59 31.76 -24.43
CA GLN A 13 30.99 32.86 -23.66
C GLN A 13 29.77 32.41 -22.85
N ASP A 14 28.92 31.52 -23.39
CA ASP A 14 27.76 30.99 -22.66
C ASP A 14 28.15 30.06 -21.50
N ARG A 15 29.28 29.35 -21.61
CA ARG A 15 29.82 28.53 -20.51
C ARG A 15 30.42 29.34 -19.36
N LEU A 16 30.97 30.52 -19.63
CA LEU A 16 31.48 31.42 -18.59
C LEU A 16 30.35 32.18 -17.87
N VAL A 17 29.24 32.47 -18.55
CA VAL A 17 28.04 33.07 -17.93
C VAL A 17 27.27 32.04 -17.10
N ALA A 18 27.14 30.80 -17.57
CA ALA A 18 26.47 29.71 -16.84
C ALA A 18 27.18 29.32 -15.52
N GLY A 19 28.52 29.38 -15.47
CA GLY A 19 29.29 29.11 -14.25
C GLY A 19 29.21 30.20 -13.17
N SER A 20 28.79 31.42 -13.53
CA SER A 20 28.69 32.56 -12.60
C SER A 20 27.28 32.77 -12.02
N LEU A 21 26.24 32.17 -12.62
CA LEU A 21 24.84 32.28 -12.19
C LEU A 21 24.38 31.17 -11.22
N GLU A 22 25.11 30.05 -11.14
CA GLU A 22 24.77 28.95 -10.22
C GLU A 22 25.26 29.17 -8.77
N ALA A 23 26.21 30.08 -8.54
CA ALA A 23 26.71 30.37 -7.19
C ALA A 23 25.95 31.51 -6.48
N ALA A 24 25.44 32.51 -7.22
CA ALA A 24 24.79 33.68 -6.64
C ALA A 24 23.32 33.44 -6.22
N SER A 25 22.63 32.47 -6.83
CA SER A 25 21.20 32.25 -6.60
C SER A 25 20.85 31.35 -5.40
N ALA A 26 21.80 30.55 -4.90
CA ALA A 26 21.57 29.63 -3.78
C ALA A 26 21.65 30.33 -2.41
N GLU A 27 22.43 31.41 -2.30
CA GLU A 27 22.60 32.17 -1.07
C GLU A 27 21.47 33.20 -0.90
N GLU A 28 21.10 33.91 -1.98
CA GLU A 28 19.92 34.79 -2.00
C GLU A 28 18.60 34.01 -1.78
N ALA A 29 18.48 32.78 -2.30
CA ALA A 29 17.31 31.93 -2.05
C ALA A 29 17.25 31.44 -0.59
N ARG A 30 18.39 31.25 0.08
CA ARG A 30 18.45 30.88 1.51
C ARG A 30 18.10 32.06 2.42
N GLU A 31 18.57 33.27 2.10
CA GLU A 31 18.19 34.49 2.83
C GLU A 31 16.71 34.85 2.64
N ALA A 32 16.16 34.70 1.43
CA ALA A 32 14.75 34.92 1.16
C ALA A 32 13.83 33.91 1.87
N LEU A 33 14.28 32.66 2.06
CA LEU A 33 13.56 31.65 2.84
C LEU A 33 13.66 31.91 4.35
N ALA A 34 14.82 32.31 4.87
CA ALA A 34 14.99 32.63 6.29
C ALA A 34 14.12 33.83 6.72
N GLY A 35 14.02 34.87 5.88
CA GLY A 35 13.13 36.03 6.12
C GLY A 35 11.64 35.69 6.14
N ARG A 36 11.18 34.76 5.28
CA ARG A 36 9.77 34.32 5.26
C ARG A 36 9.41 33.43 6.45
N TYR A 37 10.32 32.60 6.96
CA TYR A 37 10.06 31.80 8.17
C TYR A 37 10.04 32.65 9.45
N ALA A 38 10.83 33.73 9.52
CA ALA A 38 10.79 34.67 10.64
C ALA A 38 9.47 35.50 10.67
N GLN A 39 8.92 35.88 9.52
CA GLN A 39 7.62 36.56 9.45
C GLN A 39 6.44 35.67 9.85
N VAL A 40 6.48 34.37 9.57
CA VAL A 40 5.39 33.45 9.98
C VAL A 40 5.41 33.19 11.48
N LEU A 41 6.58 33.17 12.12
CA LEU A 41 6.71 33.03 13.58
C LEU A 41 6.25 34.30 14.33
N LEU A 42 6.52 35.49 13.80
CA LEU A 42 6.10 36.77 14.41
C LEU A 42 4.60 37.05 14.25
N ILE A 43 3.93 36.50 13.24
CA ILE A 43 2.46 36.61 13.07
C ILE A 43 1.70 35.69 14.05
N THR A 44 2.33 34.61 14.54
CA THR A 44 1.74 33.75 15.59
C THR A 44 1.93 34.26 17.02
N GLU A 45 2.80 35.25 17.25
CA GLU A 45 3.11 35.75 18.60
C GLU A 45 2.41 37.08 18.93
N SER A 46 1.86 37.79 17.94
CA SER A 46 1.16 39.08 18.13
C SER A 46 -0.38 39.02 18.04
N ALA A 47 -0.97 37.83 17.89
CA ALA A 47 -2.42 37.62 18.04
C ALA A 47 -2.73 37.24 19.50
N GLY A 48 -2.99 38.27 20.32
CA GLY A 48 -3.19 38.22 21.78
C GLY A 48 -4.13 37.12 22.28
N ARG A 49 -3.97 36.62 23.51
CA ARG A 49 -4.15 37.38 24.77
C ARG A 49 -5.35 38.32 24.72
N GLN A 50 -6.53 37.75 24.49
CA GLN A 50 -7.77 38.22 25.08
C GLN A 50 -8.49 37.01 25.68
N GLU A 51 -8.47 36.90 27.00
CA GLU A 51 -9.38 36.05 27.75
C GLU A 51 -10.81 36.58 27.56
N PRO A 52 -11.77 35.78 27.06
CA PRO A 52 -13.17 36.06 27.26
C PRO A 52 -13.59 35.43 28.59
N THR A 53 -13.81 36.32 29.55
CA THR A 53 -14.69 36.24 30.71
C THR A 53 -15.59 35.00 30.78
N ALA A 54 -15.47 34.24 31.87
CA ALA A 54 -16.36 33.15 32.24
C ALA A 54 -17.80 33.64 32.41
N ALA A 55 -18.68 33.34 31.44
CA ALA A 55 -20.13 33.39 31.60
C ALA A 55 -20.81 32.39 30.65
N SER A 56 -21.38 31.34 31.24
CA SER A 56 -22.39 30.41 30.69
C SER A 56 -22.20 29.85 29.26
N ALA A 57 -21.51 28.70 29.15
CA ALA A 57 -21.70 27.77 28.04
C ALA A 57 -21.78 26.33 28.60
N GLU A 58 -22.95 25.72 28.46
CA GLU A 58 -23.29 24.35 28.87
C GLU A 58 -22.36 23.32 28.20
N PRO A 59 -21.77 22.34 28.91
CA PRO A 59 -20.87 21.36 28.30
C PRO A 59 -21.62 20.47 27.28
N PRO A 60 -20.93 19.96 26.24
CA PRO A 60 -21.57 19.14 25.20
C PRO A 60 -22.21 17.89 25.81
N ARG A 61 -23.53 17.77 25.67
CA ARG A 61 -24.34 16.67 26.24
C ARG A 61 -23.86 15.32 25.70
N ARG A 62 -23.38 14.45 26.61
CA ARG A 62 -22.96 13.07 26.36
C ARG A 62 -24.13 12.31 25.72
N LYS A 63 -23.94 11.70 24.55
CA LYS A 63 -24.95 10.82 23.93
C LYS A 63 -24.95 9.49 24.69
N VAL A 64 -25.95 9.29 25.54
CA VAL A 64 -26.13 8.06 26.33
C VAL A 64 -27.06 7.11 25.55
N VAL A 65 -26.71 5.83 25.55
CA VAL A 65 -27.55 4.77 24.96
C VAL A 65 -28.41 4.15 26.06
N TYR A 66 -29.71 4.14 25.85
CA TYR A 66 -30.66 3.47 26.73
C TYR A 66 -31.16 2.19 26.06
N LEU A 67 -31.11 1.08 26.78
CA LEU A 67 -31.79 -0.16 26.41
C LEU A 67 -33.22 -0.09 26.93
N PHE A 68 -34.19 -0.43 26.09
CA PHE A 68 -35.59 -0.47 26.48
C PHE A 68 -36.24 -1.81 26.15
N LYS A 69 -37.22 -2.19 26.97
CA LYS A 69 -38.22 -3.21 26.62
C LYS A 69 -39.57 -2.53 26.57
N ALA A 70 -40.27 -2.63 25.47
CA ALA A 70 -41.59 -2.04 25.30
C ALA A 70 -42.55 -3.02 24.60
N LEU A 71 -43.83 -2.84 24.84
CA LEU A 71 -44.89 -3.62 24.21
C LEU A 71 -45.33 -2.92 22.92
N ASP A 72 -45.29 -3.64 21.81
CA ASP A 72 -45.83 -3.15 20.53
C ASP A 72 -47.37 -3.19 20.50
N ALA A 73 -47.98 -2.62 19.46
CA ALA A 73 -49.43 -2.62 19.25
C ALA A 73 -50.04 -4.04 19.21
N ASP A 74 -49.25 -5.05 18.81
CA ASP A 74 -49.62 -6.46 18.73
C ASP A 74 -49.27 -7.27 20.01
N GLU A 75 -49.07 -6.60 21.15
CA GLU A 75 -48.72 -7.19 22.46
C GLU A 75 -47.40 -7.96 22.54
N ASN A 76 -46.54 -7.82 21.52
CA ASN A 76 -45.20 -8.43 21.50
C ASN A 76 -44.19 -7.58 22.28
N ILE A 77 -43.33 -8.24 23.06
CA ILE A 77 -42.23 -7.58 23.77
C ILE A 77 -41.10 -7.30 22.77
N ILE A 78 -40.81 -6.03 22.55
CA ILE A 78 -39.72 -5.56 21.70
C ILE A 78 -38.60 -5.02 22.58
N GLU A 79 -37.39 -5.55 22.38
CA GLU A 79 -36.17 -5.07 23.02
C GLU A 79 -35.36 -4.25 22.01
N GLY A 80 -34.96 -3.04 22.39
CA GLY A 80 -34.27 -2.11 21.51
C GLY A 80 -33.30 -1.21 22.24
N SER A 81 -32.53 -0.43 21.47
CA SER A 81 -31.66 0.62 22.01
C SER A 81 -32.02 1.96 21.40
N LEU A 82 -32.05 3.01 22.22
CA LEU A 82 -32.39 4.36 21.82
C LEU A 82 -31.32 5.34 22.32
N PHE A 83 -30.88 6.23 21.44
CA PHE A 83 -30.04 7.36 21.81
C PHE A 83 -30.90 8.49 22.35
N ALA A 84 -30.64 8.90 23.60
CA ALA A 84 -31.27 10.07 24.18
C ALA A 84 -30.29 10.85 25.08
N PRO A 85 -30.43 12.18 25.15
CA PRO A 85 -29.61 13.00 26.04
C PRO A 85 -29.97 12.85 27.52
N SER A 86 -31.13 12.27 27.84
CA SER A 86 -31.57 11.96 29.21
C SER A 86 -32.64 10.87 29.20
N VAL A 87 -32.82 10.18 30.34
CA VAL A 87 -33.87 9.15 30.53
C VAL A 87 -35.25 9.72 30.21
N GLY A 88 -35.55 10.96 30.61
CA GLY A 88 -36.83 11.60 30.33
C GLY A 88 -37.12 11.78 28.84
N VAL A 89 -36.09 12.12 28.04
CA VAL A 89 -36.22 12.24 26.57
C VAL A 89 -36.32 10.85 25.91
N ALA A 90 -35.72 9.81 26.49
CA ALA A 90 -35.89 8.43 26.05
C ALA A 90 -37.34 7.96 26.28
N CYS A 91 -37.88 8.14 27.49
CA CYS A 91 -39.28 7.83 27.83
C CYS A 91 -40.25 8.49 26.85
N GLN A 92 -40.16 9.81 26.68
CA GLN A 92 -41.10 10.56 25.84
C GLN A 92 -41.07 10.15 24.36
N ARG A 93 -39.93 9.67 23.86
CA ARG A 93 -39.83 9.11 22.51
C ARG A 93 -40.41 7.71 22.42
N LEU A 94 -40.17 6.87 23.42
CA LEU A 94 -40.65 5.49 23.45
C LEU A 94 -42.17 5.43 23.66
N GLU A 95 -42.74 6.29 24.48
CA GLU A 95 -44.21 6.42 24.67
C GLU A 95 -44.95 6.86 23.40
N LYS A 96 -44.25 7.52 22.47
CA LYS A 96 -44.82 7.88 21.15
C LYS A 96 -44.75 6.74 20.14
N MET A 97 -43.86 5.77 20.35
CA MET A 97 -43.59 4.67 19.41
C MET A 97 -44.18 3.34 19.86
N TYR A 98 -44.39 3.14 21.17
CA TYR A 98 -44.83 1.88 21.76
C TYR A 98 -45.94 2.11 22.76
N ARG A 99 -46.79 1.09 22.95
CA ARG A 99 -48.02 1.18 23.73
C ARG A 99 -47.75 1.24 25.23
N GLU A 100 -46.74 0.50 25.68
CA GLU A 100 -46.33 0.46 27.09
C GLU A 100 -44.82 0.22 27.19
N VAL A 101 -44.11 1.01 28.00
CA VAL A 101 -42.67 0.87 28.21
C VAL A 101 -42.42 0.13 29.53
N ILE A 102 -41.90 -1.09 29.44
CA ILE A 102 -41.74 -2.01 30.57
C ILE A 102 -40.49 -1.67 31.39
N SER A 103 -39.39 -1.32 30.72
CA SER A 103 -38.17 -0.90 31.41
C SER A 103 -37.25 -0.09 30.50
N ILE A 104 -36.54 0.88 31.09
CA ILE A 104 -35.47 1.65 30.45
C ILE A 104 -34.24 1.55 31.35
N ARG A 105 -33.12 1.07 30.80
CA ARG A 105 -31.83 1.00 31.50
C ARG A 105 -30.74 1.70 30.71
N GLU A 106 -29.95 2.51 31.39
CA GLU A 106 -28.74 3.09 30.83
C GLU A 106 -27.72 1.98 30.55
N LYS A 107 -27.18 1.93 29.32
CA LYS A 107 -26.16 0.96 28.95
C LYS A 107 -24.84 1.36 29.63
N ASN A 108 -24.60 0.82 30.84
CA ASN A 108 -23.32 0.98 31.54
C ASN A 108 -22.18 0.45 30.67
N GLN A 109 -21.14 1.27 30.46
CA GLN A 109 -20.00 1.01 29.57
C GLN A 109 -19.11 -0.19 29.96
N ALA A 110 -19.50 -1.01 30.95
CA ALA A 110 -18.72 -2.13 31.47
C ALA A 110 -19.10 -3.50 30.89
N GLN A 111 -20.05 -3.58 29.96
CA GLN A 111 -20.39 -4.82 29.23
C GLN A 111 -20.38 -4.57 27.71
N THR A 112 -19.19 -4.38 27.15
CA THR A 112 -18.93 -4.35 25.71
C THR A 112 -18.51 -5.73 25.24
N ALA A 113 -19.48 -6.56 24.85
CA ALA A 113 -19.23 -7.79 24.09
C ALA A 113 -19.64 -7.68 22.60
N ASP A 114 -20.24 -6.56 22.18
CA ASP A 114 -20.69 -6.42 20.77
C ASP A 114 -20.54 -5.01 20.17
N ASP A 115 -19.85 -4.11 20.87
CA ASP A 115 -19.40 -2.82 20.34
C ASP A 115 -17.89 -2.71 20.55
N ALA A 116 -17.12 -3.55 19.86
CA ALA A 116 -15.68 -3.32 19.78
C ALA A 116 -15.43 -2.00 19.03
N PRO A 117 -14.59 -1.09 19.56
CA PRO A 117 -14.12 0.05 18.80
C PRO A 117 -13.49 -0.48 17.51
N VAL A 118 -13.74 0.21 16.39
CA VAL A 118 -13.21 -0.06 15.04
C VAL A 118 -11.82 -0.66 15.13
N GLY A 119 -11.74 -1.99 15.16
CA GLY A 119 -10.55 -2.69 14.77
C GLY A 119 -10.39 -2.31 13.31
N ARG A 120 -9.24 -1.71 12.97
CA ARG A 120 -8.73 -1.83 11.60
C ARG A 120 -8.64 -3.33 11.32
N GLY A 121 -9.75 -3.93 10.92
CA GLY A 121 -9.74 -5.28 10.38
C GLY A 121 -8.77 -5.20 9.22
N THR A 122 -7.63 -5.85 9.35
CA THR A 122 -6.72 -5.99 8.21
C THR A 122 -7.38 -7.01 7.31
N TYR A 123 -8.21 -6.53 6.39
CA TYR A 123 -8.87 -7.37 5.41
C TYR A 123 -7.84 -7.79 4.37
N ASP A 124 -7.89 -9.06 3.99
CA ASP A 124 -7.09 -9.56 2.88
C ASP A 124 -7.57 -8.90 1.58
N PRO A 125 -6.70 -8.15 0.87
CA PRO A 125 -7.05 -7.54 -0.41
C PRO A 125 -7.59 -8.54 -1.45
N GLU A 126 -7.10 -9.79 -1.41
CA GLU A 126 -7.58 -10.85 -2.31
C GLU A 126 -9.03 -11.23 -2.01
N ALA A 127 -9.37 -11.35 -0.73
CA ALA A 127 -10.73 -11.59 -0.31
C ALA A 127 -11.62 -10.41 -0.74
N ILE A 128 -11.22 -9.15 -0.53
CA ILE A 128 -12.02 -7.99 -0.96
C ILE A 128 -12.33 -8.08 -2.45
N SER A 129 -11.33 -8.33 -3.29
CA SER A 129 -11.50 -8.46 -4.73
C SER A 129 -12.45 -9.60 -5.10
N LEU A 130 -12.32 -10.76 -4.46
CA LEU A 130 -13.18 -11.92 -4.70
C LEU A 130 -14.65 -11.64 -4.36
N TYR A 131 -14.92 -11.06 -3.19
CA TYR A 131 -16.29 -10.77 -2.77
C TYR A 131 -16.91 -9.63 -3.59
N PHE A 132 -16.13 -8.63 -4.03
CA PHE A 132 -16.61 -7.62 -4.97
C PHE A 132 -16.94 -8.20 -6.34
N ARG A 133 -16.15 -9.16 -6.83
CA ARG A 133 -16.48 -9.90 -8.07
C ARG A 133 -17.79 -10.69 -7.93
N ARG A 134 -17.99 -11.38 -6.80
CA ARG A 134 -19.25 -12.08 -6.52
C ARG A 134 -20.43 -11.11 -6.42
N LEU A 135 -20.22 -9.94 -5.82
CA LEU A 135 -21.22 -8.88 -5.77
C LEU A 135 -21.56 -8.38 -7.18
N CYS A 136 -20.56 -8.08 -8.01
CA CYS A 136 -20.73 -7.66 -9.40
C CYS A 136 -21.57 -8.66 -10.19
N PHE A 137 -21.20 -9.94 -10.16
CA PHE A 137 -21.95 -11.02 -10.82
C PHE A 137 -23.40 -11.13 -10.33
N SER A 138 -23.62 -10.96 -9.02
CA SER A 138 -24.98 -10.96 -8.45
C SER A 138 -25.81 -9.80 -8.98
N ILE A 139 -25.25 -8.59 -9.08
CA ILE A 139 -25.96 -7.43 -9.63
C ILE A 139 -26.21 -7.59 -11.13
N GLU A 140 -25.23 -8.07 -11.90
CA GLU A 140 -25.35 -8.31 -13.34
C GLU A 140 -26.38 -9.38 -13.68
N SER A 141 -26.53 -10.40 -12.83
CA SER A 141 -27.59 -11.41 -12.94
C SER A 141 -28.99 -10.91 -12.55
N GLY A 142 -29.12 -9.63 -12.17
CA GLY A 142 -30.39 -9.00 -11.84
C GLY A 142 -30.80 -9.15 -10.38
N LEU A 143 -29.94 -9.66 -9.49
CA LEU A 143 -30.22 -9.64 -8.05
C LEU A 143 -30.07 -8.20 -7.53
N GLY A 144 -31.09 -7.72 -6.81
CA GLY A 144 -31.03 -6.40 -6.18
C GLY A 144 -29.94 -6.33 -5.10
N LEU A 145 -29.30 -5.16 -4.97
CA LEU A 145 -28.16 -4.92 -4.07
C LEU A 145 -28.37 -5.41 -2.63
N ARG A 146 -29.53 -5.13 -2.03
CA ARG A 146 -29.87 -5.58 -0.68
C ARG A 146 -29.78 -7.10 -0.54
N ARG A 147 -30.38 -7.83 -1.49
CA ARG A 147 -30.37 -9.30 -1.50
C ARG A 147 -28.96 -9.84 -1.74
N SER A 148 -28.21 -9.23 -2.65
CA SER A 148 -26.83 -9.63 -2.94
C SER A 148 -25.92 -9.46 -1.71
N LEU A 149 -26.02 -8.34 -0.99
CA LEU A 149 -25.23 -8.11 0.23
C LEU A 149 -25.58 -9.10 1.34
N ARG A 150 -26.88 -9.40 1.54
CA ARG A 150 -27.32 -10.39 2.53
C ARG A 150 -26.81 -11.79 2.20
N ASN A 151 -26.97 -12.22 0.94
CA ASN A 151 -26.48 -13.52 0.48
C ASN A 151 -24.96 -13.68 0.69
N LEU A 152 -24.19 -12.61 0.41
CA LEU A 152 -22.75 -12.60 0.64
C LEU A 152 -22.40 -12.66 2.14
N ALA A 153 -23.16 -11.96 2.99
CA ALA A 153 -22.94 -12.00 4.44
C ALA A 153 -23.20 -13.40 5.04
N GLU A 154 -24.18 -14.14 4.51
CA GLU A 154 -24.52 -15.49 4.99
C GLU A 154 -23.44 -16.54 4.65
N HIS A 155 -22.78 -16.40 3.50
CA HIS A 155 -21.81 -17.39 2.99
C HIS A 155 -20.37 -16.90 3.03
N ALA A 156 -20.08 -15.85 3.79
CA ALA A 156 -18.74 -15.29 3.92
C ALA A 156 -17.93 -15.93 5.04
N ASP A 157 -16.60 -15.88 4.90
CA ASP A 157 -15.67 -16.17 5.98
C ASP A 157 -15.90 -15.20 7.17
N PRO A 158 -15.59 -15.59 8.42
CA PRO A 158 -15.97 -14.82 9.62
C PRO A 158 -15.60 -13.32 9.58
N THR A 159 -14.44 -12.99 9.02
CA THR A 159 -13.98 -11.61 8.85
C THR A 159 -14.82 -10.83 7.84
N MET A 160 -15.12 -11.44 6.70
CA MET A 160 -15.92 -10.84 5.63
C MET A 160 -17.41 -10.80 5.95
N GLN A 161 -17.92 -11.79 6.67
CA GLN A 161 -19.30 -11.81 7.13
C GLN A 161 -19.65 -10.55 7.93
N THR A 162 -18.76 -10.14 8.83
CA THR A 162 -18.97 -8.93 9.65
C THR A 162 -19.04 -7.67 8.78
N LEU A 163 -18.17 -7.57 7.76
CA LEU A 163 -18.14 -6.45 6.82
C LEU A 163 -19.43 -6.39 5.99
N PHE A 164 -19.80 -7.49 5.32
CA PHE A 164 -20.97 -7.54 4.47
C PHE A 164 -22.28 -7.43 5.24
N LYS A 165 -22.35 -7.93 6.49
CA LYS A 165 -23.50 -7.72 7.38
C LYS A 165 -23.70 -6.24 7.70
N ARG A 166 -22.63 -5.50 8.02
CA ARG A 166 -22.69 -4.04 8.25
C ARG A 166 -23.13 -3.28 7.00
N LEU A 167 -22.59 -3.64 5.83
CA LEU A 167 -22.99 -3.05 4.56
C LEU A 167 -24.46 -3.34 4.25
N SER A 168 -24.91 -4.58 4.46
CA SER A 168 -26.32 -4.99 4.27
C SER A 168 -27.26 -4.16 5.14
N VAL A 169 -26.98 -4.05 6.45
CA VAL A 169 -27.80 -3.28 7.39
C VAL A 169 -27.88 -1.80 6.99
N ALA A 170 -26.76 -1.20 6.59
CA ALA A 170 -26.72 0.20 6.17
C ALA A 170 -27.57 0.45 4.91
N VAL A 171 -27.49 -0.44 3.91
CA VAL A 171 -28.25 -0.32 2.66
C VAL A 171 -29.74 -0.68 2.87
N GLU A 172 -30.04 -1.63 3.74
CA GLU A 172 -31.43 -1.95 4.15
C GLU A 172 -32.08 -0.79 4.89
N ALA A 173 -31.31 -0.03 5.68
CA ALA A 173 -31.74 1.22 6.31
C ALA A 173 -31.91 2.39 5.32
N GLY A 174 -31.73 2.16 4.01
CA GLY A 174 -31.92 3.16 2.97
C GLY A 174 -30.73 4.08 2.72
N LYS A 175 -29.55 3.82 3.33
CA LYS A 175 -28.35 4.56 2.98
C LYS A 175 -27.86 4.17 1.58
N PRO A 176 -27.36 5.12 0.77
CA PRO A 176 -26.67 4.78 -0.46
C PRO A 176 -25.42 3.94 -0.17
N PHE A 177 -25.14 2.97 -1.03
CA PHE A 177 -24.04 2.02 -0.91
C PHE A 177 -22.69 2.71 -0.82
N SER A 178 -22.47 3.79 -1.60
CA SER A 178 -21.22 4.56 -1.52
C SER A 178 -20.98 5.18 -0.13
N LEU A 179 -22.04 5.55 0.61
CA LEU A 179 -21.90 6.02 1.99
C LEU A 179 -21.69 4.85 2.96
N ALA A 180 -22.38 3.72 2.76
CA ALA A 180 -22.18 2.52 3.55
C ALA A 180 -20.73 2.01 3.47
N LEU A 181 -20.12 2.07 2.29
CA LEU A 181 -18.70 1.77 2.07
C LEU A 181 -17.79 2.76 2.80
N LYS A 182 -18.09 4.06 2.73
CA LYS A 182 -17.31 5.12 3.40
C LYS A 182 -17.30 4.98 4.93
N GLU A 183 -18.37 4.43 5.51
CA GLU A 183 -18.47 4.15 6.95
C GLU A 183 -17.57 2.98 7.41
N GLN A 184 -16.87 2.30 6.50
CA GLN A 184 -15.88 1.26 6.80
C GLN A 184 -14.45 1.82 6.64
N PRO A 185 -13.91 2.57 7.63
CA PRO A 185 -12.63 3.24 7.51
C PRO A 185 -11.48 2.23 7.40
N GLY A 186 -10.59 2.46 6.43
CA GLY A 186 -9.41 1.63 6.20
C GLY A 186 -9.66 0.33 5.43
N VAL A 187 -10.89 0.10 4.93
CA VAL A 187 -11.23 -1.08 4.11
C VAL A 187 -11.29 -0.74 2.62
N PHE A 188 -11.92 0.40 2.30
CA PHE A 188 -12.16 0.82 0.91
C PHE A 188 -11.46 2.13 0.60
N ASP A 189 -10.76 2.17 -0.52
CA ASP A 189 -10.12 3.37 -1.03
C ASP A 189 -11.14 4.37 -1.59
N GLU A 190 -10.82 5.66 -1.53
CA GLU A 190 -11.70 6.74 -2.02
C GLU A 190 -12.02 6.59 -3.52
N ALA A 191 -11.11 6.01 -4.31
CA ALA A 191 -11.34 5.69 -5.72
C ALA A 191 -12.51 4.73 -5.93
N LEU A 192 -12.56 3.64 -5.15
CA LEU A 192 -13.65 2.66 -5.20
C LEU A 192 -14.97 3.33 -4.82
N ILE A 193 -14.97 4.09 -3.72
CA ILE A 193 -16.16 4.79 -3.23
C ILE A 193 -16.69 5.78 -4.28
N ALA A 194 -15.80 6.50 -4.97
CA ALA A 194 -16.16 7.45 -6.01
C ALA A 194 -16.79 6.79 -7.24
N MET A 195 -16.26 5.64 -7.69
CA MET A 195 -16.85 4.89 -8.81
C MET A 195 -18.24 4.37 -8.46
N VAL A 196 -18.40 3.79 -7.27
CA VAL A 196 -19.71 3.33 -6.80
C VAL A 196 -20.68 4.50 -6.74
N ARG A 197 -20.26 5.65 -6.19
CA ARG A 197 -21.11 6.86 -6.11
C ARG A 197 -21.54 7.35 -7.50
N ALA A 198 -20.64 7.36 -8.48
CA ALA A 198 -20.96 7.74 -9.85
C ALA A 198 -21.97 6.77 -10.48
N GLY A 199 -21.78 5.46 -10.28
CA GLY A 199 -22.72 4.42 -10.73
C GLY A 199 -24.08 4.51 -10.05
N GLU A 200 -24.13 4.80 -8.74
CA GLU A 200 -25.38 5.00 -8.00
C GLU A 200 -26.16 6.22 -8.51
N ALA A 201 -25.47 7.35 -8.70
CA ALA A 201 -26.08 8.57 -9.19
C ALA A 201 -26.57 8.44 -10.64
N GLY A 202 -25.84 7.70 -11.47
CA GLY A 202 -26.19 7.45 -12.87
C GLY A 202 -27.10 6.25 -13.10
N GLY A 203 -27.53 5.53 -12.06
CA GLY A 203 -28.34 4.31 -12.18
C GLY A 203 -27.61 3.11 -12.83
N ALA A 204 -26.30 3.19 -13.00
CA ALA A 204 -25.45 2.21 -13.66
C ALA A 204 -24.54 1.47 -12.67
N LEU A 205 -25.10 1.04 -11.53
CA LEU A 205 -24.33 0.38 -10.45
C LEU A 205 -23.61 -0.89 -10.92
N ALA A 206 -24.24 -1.68 -11.81
CA ALA A 206 -23.63 -2.89 -12.38
C ALA A 206 -22.30 -2.56 -13.09
N ALA A 207 -22.33 -1.58 -14.00
CA ALA A 207 -21.16 -1.12 -14.72
C ALA A 207 -20.08 -0.55 -13.78
N ALA A 208 -20.49 0.21 -12.75
CA ALA A 208 -19.55 0.72 -11.75
C ALA A 208 -18.88 -0.40 -10.95
N LEU A 209 -19.62 -1.45 -10.57
CA LEU A 209 -19.06 -2.62 -9.86
C LEU A 209 -18.12 -3.44 -10.75
N ALA A 210 -18.41 -3.55 -12.05
CA ALA A 210 -17.53 -4.18 -13.01
C ALA A 210 -16.17 -3.45 -13.08
N ARG A 211 -16.22 -2.11 -13.18
CA ARG A 211 -15.02 -1.25 -13.16
C ARG A 211 -14.24 -1.33 -11.85
N VAL A 212 -14.94 -1.36 -10.72
CA VAL A 212 -14.33 -1.56 -9.39
C VAL A 212 -13.62 -2.91 -9.32
N THR A 213 -14.25 -3.97 -9.81
CA THR A 213 -13.68 -5.32 -9.81
C THR A 213 -12.43 -5.38 -10.70
N GLU A 214 -12.49 -4.82 -11.91
CA GLU A 214 -11.34 -4.72 -12.82
C GLU A 214 -10.18 -3.94 -12.17
N MET A 215 -10.46 -2.82 -11.51
CA MET A 215 -9.45 -2.04 -10.79
C MET A 215 -8.80 -2.85 -9.66
N LEU A 216 -9.60 -3.53 -8.83
CA LEU A 216 -9.09 -4.36 -7.73
C LEU A 216 -8.23 -5.51 -8.24
N GLU A 217 -8.68 -6.21 -9.29
CA GLU A 217 -7.96 -7.33 -9.88
C GLU A 217 -6.67 -6.89 -10.58
N SER A 218 -6.70 -5.79 -11.33
CA SER A 218 -5.50 -5.22 -11.96
C SER A 218 -4.47 -4.86 -10.89
N ASN A 219 -4.88 -4.14 -9.85
CA ASN A 219 -4.01 -3.73 -8.75
C ASN A 219 -3.39 -4.93 -8.00
N LEU A 220 -4.16 -6.00 -7.78
CA LEU A 220 -3.66 -7.24 -7.20
C LEU A 220 -2.69 -7.95 -8.14
N SER A 221 -3.00 -8.02 -9.43
CA SER A 221 -2.16 -8.68 -10.43
C SER A 221 -0.79 -8.00 -10.53
N LEU A 222 -0.73 -6.67 -10.52
CA LEU A 222 0.52 -5.92 -10.53
C LEU A 222 1.37 -6.23 -9.29
N ARG A 223 0.74 -6.26 -8.10
CA ARG A 223 1.44 -6.64 -6.86
C ARG A 223 1.99 -8.06 -6.94
N LYS A 224 1.16 -9.03 -7.34
CA LYS A 224 1.55 -10.43 -7.46
C LYS A 224 2.69 -10.61 -8.45
N LYS A 225 2.63 -9.95 -9.61
CA LYS A 225 3.69 -9.97 -10.63
C LYS A 225 5.00 -9.41 -10.07
N SER A 226 4.95 -8.26 -9.38
CA SER A 226 6.14 -7.66 -8.77
C SER A 226 6.77 -8.57 -7.71
N ALA A 227 5.95 -9.14 -6.81
CA ALA A 227 6.41 -10.04 -5.76
C ALA A 227 6.98 -11.36 -6.32
N ALA A 228 6.37 -11.89 -7.38
CA ALA A 228 6.79 -13.12 -8.02
C ALA A 228 8.21 -13.04 -8.62
N VAL A 229 8.66 -11.85 -9.05
CA VAL A 229 10.03 -11.66 -9.55
C VAL A 229 11.09 -11.94 -8.47
N PHE A 230 10.77 -11.67 -7.20
CA PHE A 230 11.71 -11.88 -6.08
C PHE A 230 11.61 -13.27 -5.44
N ALA A 231 10.48 -13.96 -5.61
CA ALA A 231 10.24 -15.26 -4.99
C ALA A 231 11.33 -16.28 -5.36
N TYR A 232 11.71 -16.35 -6.64
CA TYR A 232 12.70 -17.32 -7.12
C TYR A 232 14.13 -17.04 -6.59
N PRO A 233 14.71 -15.83 -6.76
CA PRO A 233 16.03 -15.51 -6.19
C PRO A 233 16.11 -15.74 -4.69
N MET A 234 15.06 -15.34 -3.95
CA MET A 234 15.01 -15.52 -2.50
C MET A 234 15.00 -17.00 -2.10
N ALA A 235 14.23 -17.84 -2.79
CA ALA A 235 14.22 -19.28 -2.54
C ALA A 235 15.61 -19.91 -2.76
N LEU A 236 16.30 -19.56 -3.85
CA LEU A 236 17.60 -20.11 -4.17
C LEU A 236 18.68 -19.69 -3.14
N VAL A 237 18.67 -18.42 -2.74
CA VAL A 237 19.57 -17.91 -1.69
C VAL A 237 19.29 -18.58 -0.35
N ALA A 238 18.01 -18.78 0.02
CA ALA A 238 17.66 -19.46 1.27
C ALA A 238 18.10 -20.93 1.30
N VAL A 239 17.96 -21.65 0.19
CA VAL A 239 18.46 -23.03 0.07
C VAL A 239 19.99 -23.05 0.17
N SER A 240 20.66 -22.17 -0.57
CA SER A 240 22.13 -22.08 -0.56
C SER A 240 22.67 -21.76 0.84
N LEU A 241 22.04 -20.80 1.54
CA LEU A 241 22.42 -20.43 2.90
C LEU A 241 22.14 -21.57 3.88
N THR A 242 21.03 -22.28 3.74
CA THR A 242 20.72 -23.47 4.55
C THR A 242 21.79 -24.53 4.37
N ILE A 243 22.19 -24.83 3.13
CA ILE A 243 23.27 -25.79 2.85
C ILE A 243 24.59 -25.34 3.48
N LEU A 244 24.95 -24.06 3.36
CA LEU A 244 26.15 -23.51 3.96
C LEU A 244 26.16 -23.66 5.48
N VAL A 245 25.05 -23.32 6.15
CA VAL A 245 24.91 -23.46 7.60
C VAL A 245 25.01 -24.92 8.02
N LEU A 246 24.32 -25.84 7.33
CA LEU A 246 24.43 -27.28 7.61
C LEU A 246 25.87 -27.79 7.44
N PHE A 247 26.56 -27.33 6.39
CA PHE A 247 27.94 -27.70 6.16
C PHE A 247 28.85 -27.18 7.27
N VAL A 248 28.73 -25.92 7.69
CA VAL A 248 29.54 -25.37 8.80
C VAL A 248 29.23 -26.06 10.13
N SER A 249 27.96 -26.37 10.42
CA SER A 249 27.54 -27.00 11.67
C SER A 249 27.90 -28.49 11.77
N TYR A 250 27.87 -29.23 10.65
CA TYR A 250 28.02 -30.70 10.66
C TYR A 250 29.10 -31.21 9.72
N GLY A 251 29.16 -30.69 8.49
CA GLY A 251 30.13 -31.12 7.50
C GLY A 251 31.58 -30.78 7.89
N LEU A 252 31.79 -29.57 8.40
CA LEU A 252 33.11 -29.05 8.73
C LEU A 252 33.71 -29.70 9.99
N PRO A 253 32.97 -29.89 11.11
CA PRO A 253 33.49 -30.58 12.29
C PRO A 253 33.84 -32.06 12.04
N LEU A 254 33.20 -32.72 11.07
CA LEU A 254 33.55 -34.08 10.69
C LEU A 254 34.97 -34.15 10.08
N ILE A 255 35.40 -33.09 9.40
CA ILE A 255 36.69 -33.00 8.73
C ILE A 255 37.76 -32.36 9.65
N GLY A 256 37.36 -31.48 10.58
CA GLY A 256 38.26 -30.73 11.47
C GLY A 256 39.37 -31.56 12.13
N PRO A 257 39.05 -32.66 12.85
CA PRO A 257 40.05 -33.51 13.50
C PRO A 257 41.06 -34.16 12.54
N LEU A 258 40.69 -34.36 11.28
CA LEU A 258 41.59 -34.89 10.25
C LEU A 258 42.60 -33.82 9.80
N VAL A 259 42.17 -32.56 9.77
CA VAL A 259 43.00 -31.41 9.37
C VAL A 259 43.96 -31.01 10.48
N GLU A 260 43.58 -31.15 11.75
CA GLU A 260 44.48 -30.89 12.89
C GLU A 260 45.66 -31.87 12.96
N GLN A 261 45.53 -33.06 12.36
CA GLN A 261 46.57 -34.08 12.34
C GLN A 261 47.61 -33.87 11.23
N THR A 262 47.38 -32.91 10.33
CA THR A 262 48.30 -32.60 9.22
C THR A 262 49.11 -31.34 9.46
N THR A 263 50.34 -31.31 8.92
CA THR A 263 51.25 -30.15 9.02
C THR A 263 50.89 -29.02 8.06
N VAL A 264 49.98 -29.27 7.12
CA VAL A 264 49.53 -28.30 6.12
C VAL A 264 48.51 -27.33 6.71
N ALA A 265 48.80 -26.05 6.58
CA ALA A 265 47.88 -24.96 6.92
C ALA A 265 46.57 -25.04 6.10
N ALA A 266 45.43 -25.22 6.78
CA ALA A 266 44.12 -25.16 6.15
C ALA A 266 43.91 -23.83 5.36
N PRO A 267 43.21 -23.87 4.21
CA PRO A 267 42.91 -22.66 3.43
C PRO A 267 42.23 -21.57 4.27
N GLY A 268 42.50 -20.30 3.95
CA GLY A 268 41.93 -19.16 4.68
C GLY A 268 40.40 -19.19 4.77
N VAL A 269 39.72 -19.71 3.74
CA VAL A 269 38.27 -19.90 3.70
C VAL A 269 37.82 -20.93 4.75
N THR A 270 38.50 -22.08 4.84
CA THR A 270 38.22 -23.12 5.84
C THR A 270 38.42 -22.60 7.26
N ARG A 271 39.50 -21.84 7.52
CA ARG A 271 39.75 -21.22 8.83
C ARG A 271 38.68 -20.21 9.22
N PHE A 272 38.24 -19.38 8.27
CA PHE A 272 37.15 -18.44 8.50
C PHE A 272 35.85 -19.16 8.87
N LEU A 273 35.51 -20.22 8.13
CA LEU A 273 34.32 -21.03 8.43
C LEU A 273 34.43 -21.80 9.75
N LEU A 274 35.62 -22.30 10.12
CA LEU A 274 35.87 -22.91 11.43
C LEU A 274 35.69 -21.89 12.56
N SER A 275 36.22 -20.67 12.41
CA SER A 275 36.03 -19.60 13.41
C SER A 275 34.57 -19.17 13.58
N LEU A 276 33.77 -19.29 12.53
CA LEU A 276 32.32 -19.13 12.60
C LEU A 276 31.68 -20.34 13.30
N GLY A 277 32.08 -21.57 12.94
CA GLY A 277 31.59 -22.81 13.55
C GLY A 277 31.87 -22.93 15.05
N GLU A 278 33.02 -22.48 15.53
CA GLU A 278 33.36 -22.45 16.97
C GLU A 278 32.43 -21.52 17.78
N ARG A 279 31.90 -20.46 17.14
CA ARG A 279 30.88 -19.58 17.75
C ARG A 279 29.51 -20.27 17.83
N PHE A 280 29.29 -21.36 17.09
CA PHE A 280 28.10 -22.20 17.07
C PHE A 280 28.42 -23.59 17.65
N ASN A 281 28.66 -23.65 18.97
CA ASN A 281 29.14 -24.81 19.72
C ASN A 281 28.29 -26.11 19.52
N PRO A 282 28.88 -27.28 19.20
CA PRO A 282 28.15 -28.48 18.75
C PRO A 282 27.33 -29.25 19.82
N GLY A 283 27.45 -28.96 21.12
CA GLY A 283 26.84 -29.79 22.18
C GLY A 283 25.34 -29.57 22.45
N THR A 284 24.83 -28.36 22.21
CA THR A 284 23.42 -27.98 22.48
C THR A 284 22.81 -27.04 21.42
N LEU A 285 23.63 -26.45 20.53
CA LEU A 285 23.20 -25.51 19.48
C LEU A 285 23.03 -26.14 18.09
N GLY A 286 23.39 -27.42 17.89
CA GLY A 286 23.18 -28.11 16.60
C GLY A 286 21.70 -28.12 16.19
N LEU A 287 20.82 -28.43 17.15
CA LEU A 287 19.36 -28.36 16.96
C LEU A 287 18.89 -26.92 16.69
N LEU A 288 19.57 -25.93 17.28
CA LEU A 288 19.29 -24.50 17.08
C LEU A 288 19.74 -24.01 15.70
N SER A 289 20.80 -24.57 15.11
CA SER A 289 21.23 -24.24 13.74
C SER A 289 20.28 -24.80 12.68
N VAL A 290 19.72 -26.00 12.91
CA VAL A 290 18.63 -26.58 12.10
C VAL A 290 17.33 -25.79 12.31
N LEU A 291 17.03 -25.38 13.56
CA LEU A 291 15.92 -24.49 13.87
C LEU A 291 16.11 -23.11 13.23
N LEU A 292 17.33 -22.60 13.12
CA LEU A 292 17.65 -21.31 12.50
C LEU A 292 17.51 -21.40 10.98
N GLY A 293 17.99 -22.48 10.35
CA GLY A 293 17.84 -22.73 8.92
C GLY A 293 16.37 -22.88 8.51
N THR A 294 15.61 -23.70 9.27
CA THR A 294 14.16 -23.83 9.10
C THR A 294 13.42 -22.53 9.44
N ALA A 295 13.81 -21.79 10.48
CA ALA A 295 13.26 -20.48 10.79
C ALA A 295 13.60 -19.42 9.74
N THR A 296 14.75 -19.46 9.07
CA THR A 296 15.07 -18.56 7.95
C THR A 296 14.24 -18.88 6.72
N LEU A 297 14.01 -20.17 6.41
CA LEU A 297 13.09 -20.59 5.35
C LEU A 297 11.63 -20.20 5.68
N LEU A 298 11.21 -20.39 6.93
CA LEU A 298 9.87 -20.01 7.39
C LEU A 298 9.71 -18.48 7.44
N ALA A 299 10.71 -17.75 7.92
CA ALA A 299 10.72 -16.29 7.96
C ALA A 299 10.75 -15.70 6.56
N LEU A 300 11.48 -16.30 5.62
CA LEU A 300 11.44 -15.87 4.23
C LEU A 300 10.07 -16.13 3.59
N ALA A 301 9.46 -17.29 3.86
CA ALA A 301 8.10 -17.59 3.42
C ALA A 301 7.08 -16.62 4.03
N VAL A 302 7.25 -16.23 5.29
CA VAL A 302 6.43 -15.22 5.98
C VAL A 302 6.69 -13.83 5.42
N VAL A 303 7.94 -13.43 5.17
CA VAL A 303 8.28 -12.11 4.59
C VAL A 303 7.75 -11.99 3.16
N LEU A 304 7.89 -13.02 2.33
CA LEU A 304 7.31 -13.05 0.98
C LEU A 304 5.78 -12.94 1.02
N ARG A 305 5.15 -13.50 2.06
CA ARG A 305 3.70 -13.38 2.31
C ARG A 305 3.31 -12.02 2.90
N GLU A 306 4.18 -11.40 3.69
CA GLU A 306 3.93 -10.11 4.34
C GLU A 306 4.19 -8.93 3.41
N VAL A 307 5.14 -9.03 2.47
CA VAL A 307 5.38 -8.07 1.38
C VAL A 307 4.19 -7.97 0.43
N GLN A 308 3.30 -8.97 0.43
CA GLN A 308 2.02 -8.90 -0.29
C GLN A 308 0.95 -8.08 0.46
N LYS A 309 1.16 -7.76 1.75
CA LYS A 309 0.22 -6.96 2.53
C LYS A 309 0.45 -5.46 2.31
N PRO A 310 -0.63 -4.67 2.20
CA PRO A 310 -0.57 -3.23 1.95
C PRO A 310 0.02 -2.40 3.11
N ALA A 311 0.40 -3.04 4.22
CA ALA A 311 0.80 -2.41 5.46
C ALA A 311 2.30 -2.58 5.78
N VAL A 312 3.13 -3.05 4.84
CA VAL A 312 4.58 -3.06 5.08
C VAL A 312 5.05 -1.62 5.25
N ASP A 313 5.51 -1.35 6.46
CA ASP A 313 5.86 -0.02 6.98
C ASP A 313 6.67 0.83 6.00
N ARG A 314 6.40 2.14 6.02
CA ARG A 314 7.15 3.24 5.36
C ARG A 314 8.68 3.19 5.55
N ARG A 315 9.17 2.36 6.49
CA ARG A 315 10.59 2.13 6.79
C ARG A 315 11.24 1.17 5.78
N TRP A 316 10.53 0.15 5.32
CA TRP A 316 11.02 -0.76 4.29
C TRP A 316 11.03 -0.09 2.93
N ASP A 317 10.02 0.73 2.64
CA ASP A 317 9.96 1.55 1.41
C ASP A 317 11.24 2.39 1.26
N ALA A 318 11.71 3.04 2.34
CA ALA A 318 12.90 3.89 2.29
C ALA A 318 14.21 3.12 2.04
N ILE A 319 14.30 1.85 2.46
CA ILE A 319 15.47 0.99 2.23
C ILE A 319 15.43 0.40 0.82
N LEU A 320 14.25 -0.07 0.39
CA LEU A 320 14.02 -0.59 -0.96
C LEU A 320 14.18 0.50 -2.04
N LEU A 321 13.76 1.74 -1.76
CA LEU A 321 13.91 2.90 -2.65
C LEU A 321 15.38 3.34 -2.86
N ARG A 322 16.32 2.88 -2.03
CA ARG A 322 17.76 3.21 -2.15
C ARG A 322 18.52 2.24 -3.07
N LEU A 323 17.96 1.08 -3.38
CA LEU A 323 18.52 0.17 -4.38
C LEU A 323 18.19 0.73 -5.77
N PRO A 324 19.18 1.03 -6.63
CA PRO A 324 18.95 1.75 -7.89
C PRO A 324 17.98 1.01 -8.82
N LEU A 325 18.08 -0.32 -8.90
CA LEU A 325 17.17 -1.15 -9.71
C LEU A 325 15.76 -1.28 -9.10
N MET A 326 15.65 -1.29 -7.76
CA MET A 326 14.36 -1.48 -7.08
C MET A 326 13.57 -0.18 -7.02
N GLY A 327 14.24 0.93 -6.69
CA GLY A 327 13.60 2.24 -6.58
C GLY A 327 12.98 2.71 -7.89
N GLU A 328 13.60 2.41 -9.04
CA GLU A 328 13.00 2.67 -10.34
C GLU A 328 11.76 1.81 -10.61
N LEU A 329 11.79 0.53 -10.23
CA LEU A 329 10.67 -0.38 -10.41
C LEU A 329 9.47 0.03 -9.54
N PHE A 330 9.68 0.34 -8.26
CA PHE A 330 8.60 0.81 -7.37
C PHE A 330 7.96 2.11 -7.88
N ARG A 331 8.77 3.08 -8.33
CA ARG A 331 8.26 4.32 -8.93
C ARG A 331 7.50 4.04 -10.23
N ALA A 332 7.95 3.09 -11.04
CA ALA A 332 7.25 2.68 -12.26
C ALA A 332 5.91 2.00 -11.92
N GLU A 333 5.89 1.10 -10.94
CA GLU A 333 4.67 0.45 -10.46
C GLU A 333 3.64 1.46 -9.93
N GLU A 334 4.06 2.39 -9.07
CA GLU A 334 3.18 3.44 -8.53
C GLU A 334 2.59 4.31 -9.64
N LYS A 335 3.41 4.71 -10.62
CA LYS A 335 2.95 5.49 -11.78
C LYS A 335 1.96 4.68 -12.63
N THR A 336 2.26 3.43 -12.95
CA THR A 336 1.36 2.57 -13.73
C THR A 336 0.03 2.37 -13.00
N ARG A 337 0.06 2.14 -11.69
CA ARG A 337 -1.13 2.04 -10.85
C ARG A 337 -1.94 3.35 -10.82
N ALA A 338 -1.27 4.50 -10.73
CA ALA A 338 -1.93 5.81 -10.79
C ALA A 338 -2.60 6.03 -12.15
N VAL A 339 -1.92 5.73 -13.26
CA VAL A 339 -2.46 5.84 -14.62
C VAL A 339 -3.67 4.92 -14.80
N GLN A 340 -3.58 3.66 -14.38
CA GLN A 340 -4.69 2.71 -14.40
C GLN A 340 -5.88 3.23 -13.60
N SER A 341 -5.63 3.71 -12.36
CA SER A 341 -6.69 4.24 -11.50
C SER A 341 -7.37 5.45 -12.14
N ILE A 342 -6.61 6.37 -12.72
CA ILE A 342 -7.14 7.53 -13.45
C ILE A 342 -7.98 7.08 -14.66
N ALA A 343 -7.47 6.14 -15.47
CA ALA A 343 -8.18 5.63 -16.64
C ALA A 343 -9.50 4.96 -16.26
N THR A 344 -9.50 4.11 -15.22
CA THR A 344 -10.71 3.44 -14.74
C THR A 344 -11.73 4.42 -14.15
N LEU A 345 -11.27 5.46 -13.44
CA LEU A 345 -12.14 6.51 -12.92
C LEU A 345 -12.75 7.36 -14.04
N LEU A 346 -11.97 7.71 -15.07
CA LEU A 346 -12.45 8.43 -16.26
C LEU A 346 -13.50 7.61 -17.00
N ASP A 347 -13.24 6.32 -17.19
CA ASP A 347 -14.19 5.42 -17.86
C ASP A 347 -15.46 5.21 -17.00
N ALA A 348 -15.34 5.26 -15.67
CA ALA A 348 -16.49 5.29 -14.74
C ALA A 348 -17.29 6.61 -14.75
N GLY A 349 -16.89 7.60 -15.57
CA GLY A 349 -17.57 8.89 -15.67
C GLY A 349 -17.31 9.82 -14.49
N VAL A 350 -16.25 9.59 -13.70
CA VAL A 350 -15.85 10.48 -12.62
C VAL A 350 -15.22 11.74 -13.21
N ALA A 351 -15.65 12.92 -12.77
CA ALA A 351 -15.14 14.19 -13.29
C ALA A 351 -13.62 14.36 -13.04
N PRO A 352 -12.84 14.91 -13.99
CA PRO A 352 -11.37 15.03 -13.88
C PRO A 352 -10.89 15.74 -12.60
N ALA A 353 -11.57 16.80 -12.16
CA ALA A 353 -11.28 17.49 -10.90
C ALA A 353 -11.34 16.54 -9.70
N ARG A 354 -12.37 15.68 -9.64
CA ARG A 354 -12.54 14.70 -8.58
C ARG A 354 -11.50 13.58 -8.67
N ILE A 355 -11.10 13.21 -9.89
CA ILE A 355 -10.02 12.23 -10.10
C ILE A 355 -8.70 12.74 -9.53
N LEU A 356 -8.35 14.02 -9.77
CA LEU A 356 -7.15 14.63 -9.19
C LEU A 356 -7.24 14.72 -7.66
N ASP A 357 -8.42 15.02 -7.10
CA ASP A 357 -8.64 14.97 -5.65
C ASP A 357 -8.38 13.58 -5.07
N ILE A 358 -8.86 12.53 -5.74
CA ILE A 358 -8.67 11.14 -5.33
C ILE A 358 -7.20 10.76 -5.46
N ALA A 359 -6.56 11.08 -6.59
CA ALA A 359 -5.16 10.79 -6.84
C ALA A 359 -4.23 11.48 -5.83
N ALA A 360 -4.54 12.72 -5.42
CA ALA A 360 -3.78 13.47 -4.41
C ALA A 360 -3.95 12.90 -2.98
N ARG A 361 -4.98 12.10 -2.72
CA ARG A 361 -5.25 11.50 -1.40
C ARG A 361 -4.99 10.00 -1.35
N SER A 362 -4.73 9.40 -2.50
CA SER A 362 -4.35 7.99 -2.61
C SER A 362 -2.93 7.89 -2.07
N GLY A 363 -2.70 7.03 -1.07
CA GLY A 363 -1.46 6.98 -0.28
C GLY A 363 -0.23 6.48 -1.04
N TRP A 364 0.15 7.18 -2.11
CA TRP A 364 1.35 6.97 -2.92
C TRP A 364 2.61 7.44 -2.18
N SER A 365 3.77 7.24 -2.81
CA SER A 365 5.00 7.91 -2.39
C SER A 365 4.80 9.42 -2.18
N PRO A 366 5.53 10.03 -1.22
CA PRO A 366 5.42 11.46 -0.92
C PRO A 366 5.61 12.35 -2.15
N HIS A 367 6.51 11.96 -3.05
CA HIS A 367 6.78 12.68 -4.30
C HIS A 367 5.58 12.67 -5.25
N LEU A 368 4.97 11.50 -5.49
CA LEU A 368 3.83 11.39 -6.40
C LEU A 368 2.59 12.09 -5.82
N THR A 369 2.38 11.97 -4.51
CA THR A 369 1.31 12.65 -3.77
C THR A 369 1.44 14.17 -3.88
N ALA A 370 2.65 14.72 -3.71
CA ALA A 370 2.90 16.15 -3.87
C ALA A 370 2.60 16.63 -5.29
N ASN A 371 3.04 15.88 -6.31
CA ASN A 371 2.80 16.23 -7.71
C ASN A 371 1.30 16.23 -8.07
N PHE A 372 0.53 15.23 -7.62
CA PHE A 372 -0.92 15.22 -7.82
C PHE A 372 -1.64 16.31 -7.02
N THR A 373 -1.17 16.63 -5.82
CA THR A 373 -1.72 17.74 -5.01
C THR A 373 -1.52 19.08 -5.71
N ALA A 374 -0.35 19.30 -6.30
CA ALA A 374 -0.05 20.51 -7.06
C ALA A 374 -0.82 20.54 -8.40
N ALA A 375 -0.93 19.41 -9.10
CA ALA A 375 -1.74 19.29 -10.30
C ALA A 375 -3.23 19.60 -10.04
N ARG A 376 -3.78 19.14 -8.91
CA ARG A 376 -5.14 19.45 -8.46
C ARG A 376 -5.36 20.96 -8.30
N GLN A 377 -4.39 21.68 -7.73
CA GLN A 377 -4.45 23.14 -7.57
C GLN A 377 -4.35 23.86 -8.92
N SER A 378 -3.44 23.42 -9.80
CA SER A 378 -3.32 24.02 -11.13
C SER A 378 -4.50 23.71 -12.05
N TYR A 379 -5.19 22.59 -11.86
CA TYR A 379 -6.38 22.26 -12.66
C TYR A 379 -7.51 23.27 -12.45
N SER A 380 -7.70 23.80 -11.23
CA SER A 380 -8.69 24.85 -10.99
C SER A 380 -8.39 26.16 -11.71
N GLU A 381 -7.14 26.38 -12.12
CA GLU A 381 -6.72 27.58 -12.87
C GLU A 381 -6.69 27.33 -14.38
N LEU A 382 -6.20 26.16 -14.81
CA LEU A 382 -5.90 25.85 -16.20
C LEU A 382 -7.07 25.18 -16.96
N LEU A 383 -8.02 24.58 -16.24
CA LEU A 383 -9.16 23.82 -16.78
C LEU A 383 -8.79 22.66 -17.74
N SER A 384 -7.51 22.27 -17.78
CA SER A 384 -7.00 21.13 -18.57
C SER A 384 -6.22 20.18 -17.67
N LEU A 385 -6.58 18.90 -17.74
CA LEU A 385 -5.91 17.80 -17.04
C LEU A 385 -4.51 17.58 -17.58
N SER A 386 -4.31 17.62 -18.90
CA SER A 386 -3.00 17.41 -19.50
C SER A 386 -1.98 18.46 -19.07
N LEU A 387 -2.36 19.75 -19.11
CA LEU A 387 -1.51 20.86 -18.66
C LEU A 387 -1.23 20.80 -17.16
N ALA A 388 -2.23 20.46 -16.35
CA ALA A 388 -2.06 20.31 -14.90
C ALA A 388 -1.08 19.19 -14.53
N LEU A 389 -1.12 18.06 -15.24
CA LEU A 389 -0.20 16.93 -15.03
C LEU A 389 1.21 17.21 -15.54
N GLU A 390 1.33 17.95 -16.65
CA GLU A 390 2.60 18.34 -17.26
C GLU A 390 3.41 19.30 -16.39
N ARG A 391 2.75 20.35 -15.88
CA ARG A 391 3.40 21.39 -15.07
C ARG A 391 4.12 20.83 -13.85
N HIS A 392 3.57 19.77 -13.25
CA HIS A 392 4.10 19.15 -12.03
C HIS A 392 4.76 17.79 -12.28
N ARG A 393 4.97 17.41 -13.55
CA ARG A 393 5.60 16.14 -13.97
C ARG A 393 5.03 14.93 -13.20
N ALA A 394 3.71 14.93 -13.00
CA ALA A 394 3.03 13.89 -12.23
C ALA A 394 3.13 12.52 -12.94
N LEU A 395 3.12 12.54 -14.27
CA LEU A 395 3.19 11.36 -15.13
C LEU A 395 4.30 11.52 -16.18
N PRO A 396 4.75 10.42 -16.83
CA PRO A 396 5.68 10.49 -17.95
C PRO A 396 5.13 11.33 -19.11
N GLY A 397 6.02 12.01 -19.86
CA GLY A 397 5.62 12.88 -20.97
C GLY A 397 4.82 12.16 -22.07
N SER A 398 5.13 10.88 -22.34
CA SER A 398 4.37 10.05 -23.28
C SER A 398 2.92 9.85 -22.86
N VAL A 399 2.67 9.65 -21.56
CA VAL A 399 1.32 9.55 -20.99
C VAL A 399 0.58 10.87 -21.10
N ILE A 400 1.23 11.98 -20.75
CA ILE A 400 0.64 13.33 -20.82
C ILE A 400 0.25 13.70 -22.25
N ALA A 401 1.09 13.39 -23.24
CA ALA A 401 0.81 13.68 -24.65
C ALA A 401 -0.46 12.97 -25.13
N MET A 402 -0.67 11.72 -24.73
CA MET A 402 -1.88 10.96 -25.07
C MET A 402 -3.12 11.46 -24.31
N VAL A 403 -2.96 11.91 -23.06
CA VAL A 403 -4.03 12.59 -22.31
C VAL A 403 -4.43 13.88 -23.01
N ARG A 404 -3.47 14.69 -23.47
CA ARG A 404 -3.72 15.92 -24.24
C ARG A 404 -4.50 15.62 -25.50
N ALA A 405 -4.06 14.63 -26.28
CA ALA A 405 -4.79 14.21 -27.49
C ALA A 405 -6.24 13.80 -27.17
N GLY A 406 -6.48 13.14 -26.02
CA GLY A 406 -7.84 12.75 -25.60
C GLY A 406 -8.68 13.88 -25.04
N GLU A 407 -8.08 14.93 -24.50
CA GLU A 407 -8.80 16.17 -24.20
C GLU A 407 -9.20 16.90 -25.49
N GLU A 408 -8.29 17.01 -26.45
CA GLU A 408 -8.53 17.70 -27.74
C GLU A 408 -9.56 16.98 -28.61
N THR A 409 -9.61 15.63 -28.57
CA THR A 409 -10.58 14.84 -29.33
C THR A 409 -11.84 14.48 -28.54
N GLU A 410 -11.97 14.97 -27.30
CA GLU A 410 -13.04 14.61 -26.35
C GLU A 410 -13.16 13.10 -26.06
N GLN A 411 -12.14 12.31 -26.41
CA GLN A 411 -12.06 10.85 -26.20
C GLN A 411 -11.15 10.47 -25.03
N LEU A 412 -11.14 11.31 -23.99
CA LEU A 412 -10.24 11.19 -22.85
C LEU A 412 -10.29 9.81 -22.17
N ALA A 413 -11.48 9.24 -21.97
CA ALA A 413 -11.65 7.94 -21.32
C ALA A 413 -11.11 6.77 -22.17
N GLU A 414 -11.27 6.82 -23.50
CA GLU A 414 -10.76 5.80 -24.41
C GLU A 414 -9.23 5.86 -24.53
N LEU A 415 -8.68 7.05 -24.71
CA LEU A 415 -7.24 7.22 -24.79
C LEU A 415 -6.56 6.93 -23.46
N ALA A 416 -7.14 7.31 -22.32
CA ALA A 416 -6.62 6.96 -21.00
C ALA A 416 -6.52 5.44 -20.78
N ARG A 417 -7.49 4.64 -21.27
CA ARG A 417 -7.39 3.17 -21.25
C ARG A 417 -6.22 2.65 -22.08
N THR A 418 -5.99 3.23 -23.25
CA THR A 418 -4.86 2.85 -24.11
C THR A 418 -3.52 3.22 -23.47
N VAL A 419 -3.44 4.40 -22.84
CA VAL A 419 -2.28 4.82 -22.04
C VAL A 419 -2.03 3.87 -20.88
N ALA A 420 -3.07 3.48 -20.15
CA ALA A 420 -2.96 2.55 -19.02
C ALA A 420 -2.44 1.17 -19.45
N ARG A 421 -2.90 0.66 -20.61
CA ARG A 421 -2.38 -0.57 -21.21
C ARG A 421 -0.90 -0.43 -21.60
N GLY A 422 -0.51 0.68 -22.21
CA GLY A 422 0.89 0.96 -22.55
C GLY A 422 1.78 1.01 -21.30
N ALA A 423 1.36 1.74 -20.25
CA ALA A 423 2.09 1.81 -18.98
C ALA A 423 2.22 0.45 -18.28
N GLN A 424 1.23 -0.44 -18.45
CA GLN A 424 1.29 -1.82 -17.95
C GLN A 424 2.27 -2.68 -18.74
N GLN A 425 2.28 -2.56 -20.07
CA GLN A 425 3.24 -3.25 -20.94
C GLN A 425 4.68 -2.82 -20.64
N ASP A 426 4.90 -1.51 -20.43
CA ASP A 426 6.21 -0.98 -20.04
C ASP A 426 6.68 -1.53 -18.68
N LEU A 427 5.77 -1.65 -17.71
CA LEU A 427 6.06 -2.26 -16.41
C LEU A 427 6.36 -3.76 -16.55
N ASP A 428 5.58 -4.50 -17.33
CA ASP A 428 5.79 -5.93 -17.59
C ASP A 428 7.16 -6.17 -18.27
N ARG A 429 7.56 -5.28 -19.21
CA ARG A 429 8.88 -5.32 -19.84
C ARG A 429 10.00 -5.10 -18.83
N ARG A 430 9.90 -4.07 -17.99
CA ARG A 430 10.89 -3.79 -16.93
C ARG A 430 11.00 -4.95 -15.93
N LEU A 431 9.88 -5.57 -15.56
CA LEU A 431 9.86 -6.77 -14.71
C LEU A 431 10.57 -7.96 -15.38
N SER A 432 10.40 -8.14 -16.69
CA SER A 432 11.09 -9.18 -17.46
C SER A 432 12.59 -8.92 -17.56
N GLU A 433 13.00 -7.67 -17.82
CA GLU A 433 14.40 -7.26 -17.86
C GLU A 433 15.07 -7.49 -16.49
N LEU A 434 14.39 -7.11 -15.41
CA LEU A 434 14.86 -7.35 -14.05
C LEU A 434 15.01 -8.86 -13.77
N ARG A 435 14.03 -9.68 -14.19
CA ARG A 435 14.10 -11.13 -14.05
C ARG A 435 15.33 -11.71 -14.77
N GLY A 436 15.60 -11.24 -15.98
CA GLY A 436 16.76 -11.67 -16.77
C GLY A 436 18.11 -11.34 -16.13
N VAL A 437 18.18 -10.35 -15.24
CA VAL A 437 19.39 -10.03 -14.44
C VAL A 437 19.43 -10.81 -13.12
N LEU A 438 18.28 -10.95 -12.44
CA LEU A 438 18.19 -11.63 -11.14
C LEU A 438 18.45 -13.13 -11.23
N GLU A 439 18.08 -13.77 -12.34
CA GLU A 439 18.30 -15.20 -12.56
C GLU A 439 19.79 -15.58 -12.56
N PRO A 440 20.65 -15.02 -13.45
CA PRO A 440 22.08 -15.34 -13.45
C PRO A 440 22.77 -14.92 -12.15
N LEU A 441 22.36 -13.80 -11.54
CA LEU A 441 22.91 -13.37 -10.25
C LEU A 441 22.61 -14.37 -9.13
N SER A 442 21.39 -14.91 -9.08
CA SER A 442 21.01 -15.89 -8.06
C SER A 442 21.76 -17.20 -8.25
N VAL A 443 21.93 -17.67 -9.49
CA VAL A 443 22.75 -18.85 -9.82
C VAL A 443 24.22 -18.62 -9.45
N LEU A 444 24.77 -17.42 -9.70
CA LEU A 444 26.14 -17.08 -9.33
C LEU A 444 26.33 -17.10 -7.80
N LEU A 445 25.38 -16.58 -7.04
CA LEU A 445 25.41 -16.62 -5.57
C LEU A 445 25.32 -18.05 -5.04
N ALA A 446 24.42 -18.87 -5.59
CA ALA A 446 24.26 -20.27 -5.21
C ALA A 446 25.52 -21.09 -5.55
N GLY A 447 26.03 -20.92 -6.77
CA GLY A 447 27.27 -21.55 -7.24
C GLY A 447 28.48 -21.09 -6.42
N GLY A 448 28.57 -19.81 -6.08
CA GLY A 448 29.62 -19.27 -5.20
C GLY A 448 29.56 -19.87 -3.79
N THR A 449 28.35 -20.04 -3.24
CA THR A 449 28.15 -20.73 -1.95
C THR A 449 28.60 -22.19 -2.04
N ALA A 450 28.16 -22.91 -3.08
CA ALA A 450 28.57 -24.30 -3.31
C ALA A 450 30.09 -24.43 -3.52
N PHE A 451 30.70 -23.47 -4.22
CA PHE A 451 32.15 -23.41 -4.42
C PHE A 451 32.90 -23.21 -3.10
N VAL A 452 32.45 -22.28 -2.25
CA VAL A 452 33.02 -22.07 -0.90
C VAL A 452 32.96 -23.35 -0.08
N VAL A 453 31.82 -24.05 -0.09
CA VAL A 453 31.66 -25.34 0.59
C VAL A 453 32.62 -26.40 0.01
N ALA A 454 32.69 -26.52 -1.31
CA ALA A 454 33.56 -27.48 -1.98
C ALA A 454 35.04 -27.23 -1.66
N VAL A 455 35.51 -25.99 -1.77
CA VAL A 455 36.89 -25.63 -1.42
C VAL A 455 37.18 -25.92 0.04
N ALA A 456 36.25 -25.57 0.94
CA ALA A 456 36.42 -25.79 2.37
C ALA A 456 36.50 -27.28 2.74
N ALA A 457 35.78 -28.16 2.02
CA ALA A 457 35.75 -29.60 2.26
C ALA A 457 36.88 -30.35 1.55
N PHE A 458 37.06 -30.14 0.25
CA PHE A 458 37.90 -30.98 -0.59
C PHE A 458 39.38 -30.61 -0.51
N VAL A 459 39.73 -29.32 -0.38
CA VAL A 459 41.15 -28.93 -0.35
C VAL A 459 41.92 -29.56 0.82
N PRO A 460 41.39 -29.54 2.07
CA PRO A 460 42.06 -30.24 3.17
C PRO A 460 42.15 -31.74 2.94
N MET A 461 41.09 -32.36 2.39
CA MET A 461 41.06 -33.80 2.11
C MET A 461 42.09 -34.22 1.05
N ILE A 462 42.27 -33.43 -0.02
CA ILE A 462 43.28 -33.68 -1.05
C ILE A 462 44.69 -33.50 -0.48
N SER A 463 44.90 -32.50 0.39
CA SER A 463 46.19 -32.27 1.03
C SER A 463 46.59 -33.46 1.92
N LEU A 464 45.64 -33.99 2.70
CA LEU A 464 45.80 -35.23 3.47
C LEU A 464 46.19 -36.43 2.60
N LEU A 465 45.57 -36.56 1.42
CA LEU A 465 45.82 -37.69 0.50
C LEU A 465 47.17 -37.58 -0.20
N LEU A 466 47.69 -36.36 -0.43
CA LEU A 466 49.00 -36.13 -1.05
C LEU A 466 50.16 -36.20 -0.05
N GLU A 467 49.92 -36.00 1.25
CA GLU A 467 50.92 -36.20 2.31
C GLU A 467 51.09 -37.68 2.72
N LEU A 468 50.11 -38.53 2.40
CA LEU A 468 50.19 -40.00 2.47
C LEU A 468 50.85 -40.58 1.21
#